data_AF-A0A2V8V5V1-F1
#
_entry.id   AF-A0A2V8V5V1-F1
#
_cell.length_a   1.000
_cell.length_b   1.000
_cell.length_c   1.000
_cell.angle_alpha   90.00
_cell.angle_beta   90.00
_cell.angle_gamma   90.00
#
_symmetry.space_group_name_H-M   'P 1'
#
loop_
_entity.id
_entity.type
_entity.pdbx_description
1 polymer ?
#
loop_
_entity_poly.entity_id
_entity_poly.type
_entity_poly.pdbx_seq_one_letter_code
_entity_poly.pdbx_strand_id
1 'polypeptide(L)'
;MARKRKITQTRVTALLPYSIELTKLKSGNTLDVQVRAGDELLGTLKMGRGSVQWWPRGNRINMLWKSWHDFAEMLNRNMGRPPRGDKSAGH
;
A
#
# COMPACT_ATOMS: atom_id res chain seq x y z
N MET A 1 8.69 -45.65 15.75
CA MET A 1 7.80 -44.99 14.78
C MET A 1 7.55 -43.55 15.25
N ALA A 2 8.17 -42.55 14.63
CA ALA A 2 8.03 -41.15 15.06
C ALA A 2 6.72 -40.54 14.54
N ARG A 3 5.85 -40.07 15.44
CA ARG A 3 4.57 -39.44 15.12
C ARG A 3 4.82 -38.08 14.46
N LYS A 4 4.68 -37.99 13.13
CA LYS A 4 4.72 -36.72 12.38
C LYS A 4 3.64 -35.78 12.96
N ARG A 5 4.06 -34.69 13.60
CA ARG A 5 3.16 -33.62 14.07
C ARG A 5 2.54 -32.97 12.83
N LYS A 6 1.21 -33.09 12.67
CA LYS A 6 0.46 -32.31 11.68
C LYS A 6 0.53 -30.84 12.11
N ILE A 7 1.23 -30.02 11.35
CA ILE A 7 1.24 -28.57 11.54
C ILE A 7 -0.11 -28.07 11.04
N THR A 8 -1.00 -27.69 11.95
CA THR A 8 -2.24 -27.01 11.60
C THR A 8 -1.89 -25.59 11.19
N GLN A 9 -1.70 -25.37 9.90
CA GLN A 9 -1.34 -24.06 9.36
C GLN A 9 -2.60 -23.19 9.36
N THR A 10 -2.71 -22.28 10.33
CA THR A 10 -3.84 -21.34 10.43
C THR A 10 -3.86 -20.44 9.19
N ARG A 11 -4.94 -20.52 8.41
CA ARG A 11 -5.15 -19.73 7.20
C ARG A 11 -6.13 -18.60 7.51
N VAL A 12 -5.71 -17.35 7.28
CA VAL A 12 -6.52 -16.15 7.48
C VAL A 12 -6.84 -15.54 6.11
N THR A 13 -8.12 -15.30 5.85
CA THR A 13 -8.63 -14.75 4.59
C THR A 13 -9.25 -13.39 4.87
N ALA A 14 -8.77 -12.34 4.19
CA ALA A 14 -9.40 -11.02 4.25
C ALA A 14 -10.52 -10.94 3.20
N LEU A 15 -11.77 -10.77 3.64
CA LEU A 15 -12.90 -10.51 2.78
C LEU A 15 -13.16 -9.00 2.77
N LEU A 16 -12.47 -8.30 1.88
CA LEU A 16 -12.74 -6.88 1.64
C LEU A 16 -13.96 -6.77 0.70
N PRO A 17 -14.89 -5.82 0.93
CA PRO A 17 -15.93 -5.53 -0.06
C PRO A 17 -15.29 -5.14 -1.40
N TYR A 18 -16.00 -5.38 -2.51
CA TYR A 18 -15.53 -5.14 -3.88
C TYR A 18 -14.90 -3.75 -4.10
N SER A 19 -15.27 -2.76 -3.29
CA SER A 19 -14.59 -1.47 -3.20
C SER A 19 -14.68 -0.92 -1.78
N ILE A 20 -13.55 -0.48 -1.22
CA ILE A 20 -13.51 0.34 0.00
C ILE A 20 -13.17 1.77 -0.41
N GLU A 21 -14.11 2.70 -0.22
CA GLU A 21 -13.84 4.13 -0.39
C GLU A 21 -13.02 4.64 0.81
N LEU A 22 -11.74 4.93 0.56
CA LEU A 22 -10.79 5.38 1.59
C LEU A 22 -10.82 6.90 1.84
N THR A 23 -11.49 7.66 0.97
CA THR A 23 -11.52 9.13 0.99
C THR A 23 -12.75 9.71 1.71
N LYS A 24 -13.73 8.87 2.04
CA LYS A 24 -15.02 9.31 2.58
C LYS A 24 -14.90 9.94 3.98
N LEU A 25 -15.21 11.24 4.05
CA LEU A 25 -16.03 11.86 5.11
C LEU A 25 -15.74 11.46 6.57
N LYS A 26 -16.47 10.41 6.95
CA LYS A 26 -16.66 9.87 8.29
C LYS A 26 -16.34 8.38 8.39
N SER A 27 -15.70 7.81 7.36
CA SER A 27 -15.59 6.36 7.26
C SER A 27 -14.53 5.77 8.19
N GLY A 28 -13.57 6.57 8.67
CA GLY A 28 -12.43 6.04 9.43
C GLY A 28 -11.61 5.00 8.67
N ASN A 29 -11.92 4.77 7.39
CA ASN A 29 -11.37 3.68 6.61
C ASN A 29 -9.93 4.02 6.23
N THR A 30 -9.01 3.18 6.68
CA THR A 30 -7.61 3.20 6.26
C THR A 30 -7.22 1.82 5.76
N LEU A 31 -6.59 1.76 4.60
CA LEU A 31 -5.93 0.56 4.11
C LEU A 31 -4.47 0.59 4.55
N ASP A 32 -4.11 -0.39 5.37
CA ASP A 32 -2.74 -0.57 5.85
C ASP A 32 -2.07 -1.72 5.09
N VAL A 33 -0.94 -1.45 4.46
CA VAL A 33 -0.12 -2.43 3.74
C VAL A 33 1.21 -2.57 4.47
N GLN A 34 1.48 -3.75 5.03
CA GLN A 34 2.78 -4.07 5.61
C GLN A 34 3.73 -4.52 4.50
N VAL A 35 4.88 -3.85 4.37
CA VAL A 35 5.92 -4.21 3.41
C VAL A 35 7.03 -4.93 4.15
N ARG A 36 7.34 -6.17 3.73
CA ARG A 36 8.34 -7.03 4.36
C ARG A 36 9.37 -7.55 3.36
N ALA A 37 10.59 -7.80 3.82
CA ALA A 37 11.62 -8.59 3.12
C ALA A 37 11.84 -9.89 3.91
N GLY A 38 11.22 -10.99 3.47
CA GLY A 38 11.12 -12.20 4.28
C GLY A 38 10.33 -11.94 5.57
N ASP A 39 10.92 -12.25 6.72
CA ASP A 39 10.33 -12.02 8.04
C ASP A 39 10.56 -10.59 8.58
N GLU A 40 11.42 -9.81 7.92
CA GLU A 40 11.72 -8.44 8.34
C GLU A 40 10.66 -7.45 7.85
N LEU A 41 10.08 -6.67 8.77
CA LEU A 41 9.24 -5.53 8.43
C LEU A 41 10.11 -4.38 7.91
N LEU A 42 9.86 -3.88 6.70
CA LEU A 42 10.51 -2.67 6.20
C LEU A 42 9.73 -1.43 6.62
N GLY A 43 8.40 -1.53 6.63
CA GLY A 43 7.51 -0.48 7.09
C GLY A 43 6.05 -0.75 6.75
N THR A 44 5.19 0.20 7.11
CA THR A 44 3.75 0.14 6.84
C THR A 44 3.34 1.35 6.01
N LEU A 45 2.68 1.09 4.88
CA LEU A 45 2.01 2.11 4.08
C LEU A 45 0.56 2.22 4.55
N LYS A 46 0.13 3.40 5.00
CA LYS A 46 -1.26 3.68 5.35
C LYS A 46 -1.88 4.59 4.29
N MET A 47 -3.05 4.22 3.78
CA MET A 47 -3.80 4.98 2.78
C MET A 47 -5.20 5.29 3.30
N GLY A 48 -5.60 6.56 3.30
CA GLY A 48 -6.86 6.99 3.89
C GLY A 48 -7.38 8.32 3.36
N ARG A 49 -8.11 9.05 4.22
CA ARG A 49 -9.03 10.18 3.92
C ARG A 49 -8.45 11.45 3.27
N GLY A 50 -7.30 11.38 2.66
CA GLY A 50 -6.63 12.51 2.01
C GLY A 50 -5.14 12.35 1.87
N SER A 51 -4.57 11.26 2.38
CA SER A 51 -3.13 11.08 2.44
C SER A 51 -2.69 9.64 2.27
N VAL A 52 -1.46 9.53 1.79
CA VAL A 52 -0.64 8.33 1.85
C VAL A 52 0.46 8.58 2.88
N GLN A 53 0.70 7.60 3.76
CA GLN A 53 1.68 7.70 4.83
C GLN A 53 2.62 6.50 4.82
N TRP A 54 3.92 6.74 4.86
CA TRP A 54 4.92 5.70 5.03
C TRP A 54 5.51 5.72 6.45
N TRP A 55 5.41 4.58 7.12
CA TRP A 55 5.90 4.36 8.48
C TRP A 55 7.05 3.35 8.44
N PRO A 56 8.32 3.78 8.41
CA PRO A 56 9.45 2.85 8.38
C PRO A 56 9.56 2.08 9.69
N ARG A 57 10.10 0.85 9.63
CA ARG A 57 10.31 0.03 10.83
C ARG A 57 11.13 0.79 11.88
N GLY A 58 10.70 0.69 13.13
CA GLY A 58 11.39 1.29 14.28
C GLY A 58 11.17 2.79 14.47
N ASN A 59 10.46 3.45 13.56
CA ASN A 59 10.22 4.89 13.63
C ASN A 59 8.72 5.20 13.77
N ARG A 60 8.34 5.71 14.95
CA ARG A 60 6.96 6.10 15.28
C ARG A 60 6.71 7.60 15.21
N ILE A 61 7.72 8.40 14.87
CA ILE A 61 7.66 9.87 14.97
C ILE A 61 7.78 10.50 13.58
N ASN A 62 8.77 10.09 12.78
CA ASN A 62 9.03 10.70 11.48
C ASN A 62 8.44 9.84 10.35
N MET A 63 7.10 9.85 10.24
CA MET A 63 6.42 9.29 9.07
C MET A 63 6.59 10.22 7.85
N LEU A 64 6.65 9.66 6.65
CA LEU A 64 6.48 10.47 5.44
C LEU A 64 4.98 10.59 5.16
N TRP A 65 4.44 11.79 5.27
CA TRP A 65 3.06 12.10 4.92
C TRP A 65 3.01 12.84 3.58
N LYS A 66 2.10 12.45 2.69
CA LYS A 66 1.80 13.15 1.44
C LYS A 66 0.31 13.19 1.19
N SER A 67 -0.18 14.30 0.63
CA SER A 67 -1.50 14.30 0.01
C SER A 67 -1.51 13.33 -1.18
N TRP A 68 -2.68 12.88 -1.62
CA TRP A 68 -2.78 12.04 -2.82
C TRP A 68 -2.18 12.70 -4.07
N HIS A 69 -2.32 14.02 -4.19
CA HIS A 69 -1.74 14.79 -5.30
C HIS A 69 -0.20 14.74 -5.26
N ASP A 70 0.39 15.09 -4.11
CA ASP A 70 1.86 15.11 -3.97
C ASP A 70 2.46 13.70 -4.07
N PHE A 71 1.69 12.68 -3.66
CA PHE A 71 2.08 11.29 -3.85
C PHE A 71 2.12 10.91 -5.33
N ALA A 72 1.09 11.25 -6.11
CA ALA A 72 1.07 11.01 -7.55
C ALA A 72 2.19 11.77 -8.27
N GLU A 73 2.42 13.04 -7.90
CA GLU A 73 3.51 13.83 -8.48
C GLU A 73 4.88 13.21 -8.16
N MET A 74 5.09 12.79 -6.90
CA MET A 74 6.30 12.08 -6.50
C MET A 74 6.52 10.82 -7.35
N LEU A 75 5.47 10.02 -7.59
CA LEU A 75 5.58 8.83 -8.43
C LEU A 75 5.93 9.21 -9.88
N ASN A 76 5.27 10.20 -10.46
CA ASN A 76 5.54 10.65 -11.83
C ASN A 76 6.98 11.13 -12.02
N ARG A 77 7.57 11.78 -11.01
CA ARG A 77 8.97 12.23 -11.04
C ARG A 77 9.95 11.04 -10.98
N ASN A 78 9.59 9.97 -10.29
CA ASN A 78 10.46 8.80 -10.07
C ASN A 78 10.23 7.69 -11.12
N MET A 79 9.10 7.71 -11.81
CA MET A 79 8.90 6.92 -13.01
C MET A 79 9.74 7.59 -14.11
N GLY A 80 10.78 6.88 -14.59
CA GLY A 80 11.54 7.32 -15.75
C GLY A 80 10.59 7.71 -16.89
N ARG A 81 10.96 8.77 -17.64
CA ARG A 81 10.19 9.44 -18.70
C ARG A 81 9.11 8.52 -19.31
N PRO A 82 7.82 8.94 -19.36
CA PRO A 82 6.80 8.13 -20.01
C PRO A 82 7.27 7.78 -21.43
N PRO A 83 7.00 6.56 -21.94
CA PRO A 83 7.21 6.29 -23.35
C PRO A 83 6.50 7.39 -24.12
N ARG A 84 7.22 8.07 -25.02
CA ARG A 84 6.65 9.12 -25.88
C ARG A 84 5.40 8.53 -26.50
N GLY A 85 4.24 9.07 -26.13
CA GLY A 85 2.96 8.65 -26.67
C GLY A 85 3.03 8.70 -28.18
N ASP A 86 2.75 7.55 -28.77
CA ASP A 86 2.45 7.37 -30.18
C ASP A 86 1.46 8.45 -30.63
N LYS A 87 1.74 9.06 -31.77
CA LYS A 87 0.81 10.02 -32.39
C LYS A 87 -0.40 9.22 -32.86
N SER A 88 -1.46 9.18 -32.05
CA SER A 88 -2.75 8.76 -32.56
C SER A 88 -3.18 9.74 -33.65
N ALA A 89 -3.07 9.27 -34.88
CA ALA A 89 -3.73 9.80 -36.05
C ALA A 89 -5.26 9.76 -35.90
N GLY A 90 -5.94 10.72 -36.53
CA GLY A 90 -7.39 10.74 -36.75
C GLY A 90 -8.16 11.50 -35.66
N HIS A 91 -9.04 12.45 -35.97
CA HIS A 91 -9.74 12.72 -37.21
C HIS A 91 -10.20 14.18 -37.27
#